data_AF-A0A975I054-F1
#
_entry.id   AF-A0A975I054-F1
#
_cell.length_a   1.000
_cell.length_b   1.000
_cell.length_c   1.000
_cell.angle_alpha   90.00
_cell.angle_beta   90.00
_cell.angle_gamma   90.00
#
_symmetry.space_group_name_H-M   'P 1'
#
loop_
_entity.id
_entity.type
_entity.pdbx_description
1 polymer ?
#
loop_
_entity_poly.entity_id
_entity_poly.type
_entity_poly.pdbx_seq_one_letter_code
_entity_poly.pdbx_strand_id
1 'polypeptide(L)'
;MPADTAVVPPGHKVTVINPTANGHVNVVSSGALIMDYGRNGNWRLTNAQFEAALARRSASAVVILQDEMIVALKQSNDLGDFFAYWTAARAKGISAVWVLPLRASEQTSIISSIHSAGYGVHASAPDGACFVEVHKPDGSVVVGMPGASLQPK
;
A
#
# COMPACT_ATOMS: atom_id res chain seq x y z
N MET A 1 9.60 10.11 21.90
CA MET A 1 8.53 9.14 22.20
C MET A 1 9.20 7.79 22.35
N PRO A 2 8.87 6.96 23.36
CA PRO A 2 9.35 5.58 23.40
C PRO A 2 8.95 4.91 22.08
N ALA A 3 9.82 4.07 21.52
CA ALA A 3 9.45 3.28 20.35
C ALA A 3 8.18 2.50 20.68
N ASP A 4 7.15 2.63 19.84
CA ASP A 4 5.94 1.81 19.97
C ASP A 4 6.34 0.36 19.70
N THR A 5 6.66 -0.37 20.77
CA THR A 5 7.03 -1.78 20.70
C THR A 5 5.75 -2.60 20.53
N ALA A 6 5.51 -3.12 19.33
CA ALA A 6 4.49 -4.12 19.11
C ALA A 6 4.97 -5.48 19.67
N VAL A 7 4.17 -6.09 20.55
CA VAL A 7 4.40 -7.47 21.00
C VAL A 7 3.78 -8.39 19.96
N VAL A 8 4.64 -9.12 19.23
CA VAL A 8 4.21 -10.14 18.27
C VAL A 8 3.85 -11.41 19.04
N PRO A 9 2.58 -11.86 19.05
CA PRO A 9 2.20 -13.06 19.78
C PRO A 9 2.93 -14.30 19.24
N PRO A 10 3.11 -15.37 20.04
CA PRO A 10 3.71 -16.61 19.57
C PRO A 10 3.03 -17.14 18.29
N GLY A 11 3.83 -17.50 17.28
CA GLY A 11 3.35 -18.00 15.98
C GLY A 11 2.95 -16.92 14.97
N HIS A 12 2.87 -15.65 15.38
CA HIS A 12 2.69 -14.52 14.48
C HIS A 12 4.05 -14.15 13.87
N LYS A 13 4.07 -13.55 12.69
CA LYS A 13 5.31 -12.97 12.16
C LYS A 13 5.04 -11.59 11.56
N VAL A 14 6.10 -10.80 11.50
CA VAL A 14 6.09 -9.47 10.91
C VAL A 14 6.78 -9.58 9.56
N THR A 15 6.15 -9.06 8.51
CA THR A 15 6.80 -8.97 7.20
C THR A 15 7.27 -7.55 6.98
N VAL A 16 8.55 -7.45 6.65
CA VAL A 16 9.17 -6.20 6.23
C VAL A 16 9.14 -6.16 4.70
N ILE A 17 8.47 -5.17 4.14
CA ILE A 17 8.44 -4.91 2.71
C ILE A 17 9.41 -3.77 2.45
N ASN A 18 10.44 -4.08 1.66
CA ASN A 18 11.39 -3.08 1.21
C ASN A 18 10.89 -2.39 -0.06
N PRO A 19 11.17 -1.10 -0.25
CA PRO A 19 10.84 -0.38 -1.47
C PRO A 19 11.36 -1.10 -2.72
N THR A 20 10.48 -1.38 -3.68
CA THR A 20 10.90 -1.95 -4.97
C THR A 20 11.18 -0.87 -6.00
N ALA A 21 11.96 -1.20 -7.03
CA ALA A 21 12.18 -0.29 -8.16
C ALA A 21 10.90 -0.15 -9.02
N ASN A 22 10.23 -1.28 -9.28
CA ASN A 22 9.04 -1.35 -10.13
C ASN A 22 7.79 -1.56 -9.27
N GLY A 23 6.67 -0.99 -9.73
CA GLY A 23 5.38 -1.22 -9.11
C GLY A 23 4.89 -2.65 -9.32
N HIS A 24 4.20 -3.18 -8.33
CA HIS A 24 3.66 -4.54 -8.35
C HIS A 24 2.48 -4.69 -7.38
N VAL A 25 1.66 -5.72 -7.63
CA VAL A 25 0.54 -6.09 -6.76
C VAL A 25 0.67 -7.55 -6.37
N ASN A 26 0.62 -7.80 -5.07
CA ASN A 26 0.63 -9.15 -4.49
C ASN A 26 -0.65 -9.41 -3.70
N VAL A 27 -1.13 -10.65 -3.78
CA VAL A 27 -2.20 -11.15 -2.92
C VAL A 27 -1.55 -11.93 -1.79
N VAL A 28 -1.81 -11.54 -0.55
CA VAL A 28 -1.35 -12.33 0.61
C VAL A 28 -2.28 -13.51 0.86
N SER A 29 -1.80 -14.50 1.62
CA SER A 29 -2.55 -15.73 1.93
C SER A 29 -3.88 -15.49 2.66
N SER A 30 -4.01 -14.39 3.42
CA SER A 30 -5.27 -13.97 4.05
C SER A 30 -6.31 -13.42 3.06
N GLY A 31 -5.89 -13.12 1.83
CA GLY A 31 -6.69 -12.48 0.80
C GLY A 31 -6.50 -10.97 0.69
N ALA A 32 -5.82 -10.31 1.63
CA ALA A 32 -5.51 -8.88 1.49
C ALA A 32 -4.55 -8.62 0.30
N LEU A 33 -4.59 -7.41 -0.23
CA LEU A 33 -3.72 -6.96 -1.31
C LEU A 33 -2.59 -6.10 -0.76
N ILE A 34 -1.39 -6.28 -1.30
CA ILE A 34 -0.28 -5.35 -1.14
C ILE A 34 -0.04 -4.73 -2.50
N MET A 35 -0.15 -3.41 -2.56
CA MET A 35 0.09 -2.61 -3.74
C MET A 35 1.27 -1.70 -3.47
N ASP A 36 2.42 -2.01 -4.08
CA ASP A 36 3.59 -1.15 -4.05
C ASP A 36 3.70 -0.44 -5.40
N TYR A 37 3.68 0.88 -5.39
CA TYR A 37 3.88 1.66 -6.62
C TYR A 37 5.32 1.62 -7.12
N GLY A 38 6.27 1.21 -6.29
CA GLY A 38 7.69 1.22 -6.59
C GLY A 38 8.25 2.64 -6.71
N ARG A 39 9.57 2.79 -6.68
CA ARG A 39 10.24 4.09 -6.82
C ARG A 39 10.08 4.69 -8.22
N ASN A 40 10.07 3.84 -9.25
CA ASN A 40 10.02 4.22 -10.67
C ASN A 40 8.86 3.54 -11.41
N GLY A 41 7.80 3.14 -10.69
CA GLY A 41 6.72 2.38 -11.30
C GLY A 41 5.81 3.21 -12.19
N ASN A 42 5.04 2.52 -13.04
CA ASN A 42 3.96 3.11 -13.80
C ASN A 42 2.66 2.93 -13.02
N TRP A 43 2.18 3.99 -12.37
CA TRP A 43 0.99 3.90 -11.51
C TRP A 43 -0.27 3.41 -12.23
N ARG A 44 -0.43 3.74 -13.52
CA ARG A 44 -1.58 3.28 -14.31
C ARG A 44 -1.51 1.78 -14.53
N LEU A 45 -0.32 1.25 -14.82
CA LEU A 45 -0.10 -0.18 -14.93
C LEU A 45 -0.31 -0.89 -13.58
N THR A 46 0.22 -0.34 -12.48
CA THR A 46 0.02 -0.91 -11.14
C THR A 46 -1.46 -0.90 -10.76
N ASN A 47 -2.21 0.17 -11.06
CA ASN A 47 -3.67 0.23 -10.85
C ASN A 47 -4.41 -0.84 -11.67
N ALA A 48 -4.03 -1.05 -12.93
CA ALA A 48 -4.61 -2.10 -13.75
C ALA A 48 -4.35 -3.51 -13.16
N GLN A 49 -3.15 -3.75 -12.64
CA GLN A 49 -2.82 -4.99 -11.92
C GLN A 49 -3.66 -5.14 -10.64
N PHE A 50 -3.90 -4.04 -9.92
CA PHE A 50 -4.70 -4.03 -8.71
C PHE A 50 -6.17 -4.35 -8.99
N GLU A 51 -6.77 -3.72 -10.00
CA GLU A 51 -8.13 -4.01 -10.44
C GLU A 51 -8.28 -5.47 -10.90
N ALA A 52 -7.27 -6.01 -11.61
CA ALA A 52 -7.24 -7.42 -11.98
C ALA A 52 -7.12 -8.37 -10.76
N ALA A 53 -6.45 -7.93 -9.69
CA ALA A 53 -6.33 -8.65 -8.44
C ALA A 53 -7.65 -8.64 -7.63
N LEU A 54 -8.31 -7.47 -7.56
CA LEU A 54 -9.60 -7.27 -6.89
C LEU A 54 -10.70 -8.17 -7.47
N ALA A 55 -10.72 -8.35 -8.80
CA ALA A 55 -11.66 -9.25 -9.47
C ALA A 55 -11.52 -10.71 -8.99
N ARG A 56 -10.40 -11.06 -8.35
CA ARG A 56 -10.11 -12.42 -7.90
C ARG A 56 -10.27 -12.59 -6.41
N ARG A 57 -9.97 -11.59 -5.55
CA ARG A 57 -10.15 -11.60 -4.07
C ARG A 57 -10.12 -10.19 -3.43
N SER A 58 -10.78 -10.08 -2.26
CA SER A 58 -10.77 -9.05 -1.19
C SER A 58 -10.85 -7.55 -1.54
N ALA A 59 -11.56 -6.79 -0.70
CA ALA A 59 -11.66 -5.33 -0.77
C ALA A 59 -10.67 -4.60 0.16
N SER A 60 -9.67 -5.28 0.74
CA SER A 60 -8.70 -4.67 1.66
C SER A 60 -7.28 -4.64 1.10
N ALA A 61 -6.62 -3.49 1.18
CA ALA A 61 -5.29 -3.27 0.64
C ALA A 61 -4.34 -2.53 1.59
N VAL A 62 -3.05 -2.84 1.49
CA VAL A 62 -1.95 -1.98 1.94
C VAL A 62 -1.36 -1.32 0.72
N VAL A 63 -1.28 0.02 0.73
CA VAL A 63 -0.83 0.82 -0.40
C VAL A 63 0.47 1.51 -0.01
N ILE A 64 1.55 1.20 -0.72
CA ILE A 64 2.88 1.74 -0.47
C ILE A 64 3.21 2.74 -1.57
N LEU A 65 3.46 3.99 -1.19
CA LEU A 65 3.78 5.07 -2.11
C LEU A 65 5.11 5.73 -1.70
N GLN A 66 6.13 5.56 -2.55
CA GLN A 66 7.49 6.05 -2.32
C GLN A 66 7.67 7.52 -2.68
N ASP A 67 8.69 8.17 -2.11
CA ASP A 67 9.02 9.58 -2.36
C ASP A 67 9.25 9.84 -3.86
N GLU A 68 9.99 8.96 -4.53
CA GLU A 68 10.31 9.08 -5.96
C GLU A 68 9.05 9.00 -6.84
N MET A 69 8.10 8.15 -6.48
CA MET A 69 6.82 8.07 -7.19
C MET A 69 6.00 9.37 -7.01
N ILE A 70 6.00 9.95 -5.80
CA ILE A 70 5.33 11.23 -5.53
C ILE A 70 5.97 12.33 -6.37
N VAL A 71 7.30 12.37 -6.45
CA VAL A 71 8.03 13.32 -7.29
C VAL A 71 7.64 13.13 -8.76
N ALA A 72 7.63 11.89 -9.25
CA ALA A 72 7.26 11.58 -10.63
C ALA A 72 5.82 12.03 -10.95
N LEU A 73 4.85 11.75 -10.08
CA LEU A 73 3.45 12.17 -10.24
C LEU A 73 3.29 13.69 -10.29
N LYS A 74 4.07 14.42 -9.47
CA LYS A 74 4.07 15.89 -9.50
C LYS A 74 4.68 16.42 -10.81
N GLN A 75 5.78 15.83 -11.26
CA GLN A 75 6.45 16.22 -12.50
C GLN A 75 5.59 15.95 -13.74
N SER A 76 4.81 14.87 -13.75
CA SER A 76 3.88 14.56 -14.84
C SER A 76 2.51 15.22 -14.71
N ASN A 77 2.26 16.00 -13.65
CA ASN A 77 0.96 16.58 -13.31
C ASN A 77 -0.17 15.52 -13.17
N ASP A 78 0.17 14.30 -12.78
CA ASP A 78 -0.76 13.18 -12.64
C ASP A 78 -1.31 13.01 -11.21
N LEU A 79 -0.83 13.80 -10.24
CA LEU A 79 -1.20 13.63 -8.83
C LEU A 79 -2.71 13.72 -8.59
N GLY A 80 -3.40 14.59 -9.34
CA GLY A 80 -4.86 14.71 -9.30
C GLY A 80 -5.57 13.45 -9.79
N ASP A 81 -5.22 12.97 -10.98
CA ASP A 81 -5.77 11.74 -11.56
C ASP A 81 -5.50 10.52 -10.68
N PHE A 82 -4.32 10.46 -10.10
CA PHE A 82 -3.91 9.40 -9.18
C PHE A 82 -4.83 9.33 -7.95
N PHE A 83 -5.10 10.46 -7.28
CA PHE A 83 -6.00 10.46 -6.12
C PHE A 83 -7.48 10.40 -6.50
N ALA A 84 -7.87 10.84 -7.70
CA ALA A 84 -9.22 10.65 -8.23
C ALA A 84 -9.53 9.16 -8.40
N TYR A 85 -8.57 8.36 -8.89
CA TYR A 85 -8.70 6.91 -8.94
C TYR A 85 -8.99 6.32 -7.55
N TRP A 86 -8.24 6.73 -6.53
CA TRP A 86 -8.43 6.20 -5.17
C TRP A 86 -9.73 6.65 -4.52
N THR A 87 -10.19 7.86 -4.82
CA THR A 87 -11.53 8.32 -4.40
C THR A 87 -12.62 7.44 -5.02
N ALA A 88 -12.51 7.11 -6.31
CA ALA A 88 -13.43 6.20 -6.98
C ALA A 88 -13.32 4.76 -6.43
N ALA A 89 -12.10 4.30 -6.11
CA ALA A 89 -11.87 3.01 -5.48
C ALA A 89 -12.59 2.92 -4.11
N ARG A 90 -12.52 3.97 -3.29
CA ARG A 90 -13.25 4.03 -2.02
C ARG A 90 -14.75 3.91 -2.20
N ALA A 91 -15.30 4.63 -3.18
CA ALA A 91 -16.73 4.57 -3.50
C ALA A 91 -17.20 3.17 -3.93
N LYS A 92 -16.31 2.35 -4.50
CA LYS A 92 -16.56 0.94 -4.82
C LYS A 92 -16.41 -0.02 -3.61
N GLY A 93 -16.16 0.51 -2.41
CA GLY A 93 -16.05 -0.27 -1.18
C GLY A 93 -14.63 -0.74 -0.85
N ILE A 94 -13.61 -0.28 -1.57
CA ILE A 94 -12.22 -0.64 -1.27
C ILE A 94 -11.79 0.04 0.03
N SER A 95 -11.28 -0.75 0.95
CA SER A 95 -10.60 -0.34 2.18
C SER A 95 -9.10 -0.40 1.96
N ALA A 96 -8.38 0.63 2.37
CA ALA A 96 -6.94 0.65 2.26
C ALA A 96 -6.27 1.39 3.42
N VAL A 97 -5.06 0.96 3.74
CA VAL A 97 -4.12 1.67 4.62
C VAL A 97 -2.94 2.10 3.78
N TRP A 98 -2.59 3.39 3.85
CA TRP A 98 -1.46 3.95 3.12
C TRP A 98 -0.22 3.95 3.97
N VAL A 99 0.90 3.59 3.36
CA VAL A 99 2.22 3.65 3.97
C VAL A 99 3.12 4.53 3.11
N LEU A 100 3.65 5.57 3.75
CA LEU A 100 4.48 6.61 3.12
C LEU A 100 5.85 6.65 3.79
N PRO A 101 6.94 6.94 3.05
CA PRO A 101 8.18 7.38 3.64
C PRO A 101 7.97 8.52 4.65
N LEU A 102 8.81 8.61 5.68
CA LEU A 102 8.67 9.62 6.72
C LEU A 102 8.52 11.04 6.13
N ARG A 103 9.37 11.39 5.15
CA ARG A 103 9.30 12.69 4.46
C ARG A 103 7.98 12.92 3.73
N ALA A 104 7.45 11.91 3.05
CA ALA A 104 6.13 11.97 2.42
C ALA A 104 4.99 12.08 3.44
N SER A 105 5.13 11.40 4.59
CA SER A 105 4.17 11.45 5.69
C SER A 105 4.14 12.80 6.43
N GLU A 106 5.09 13.70 6.16
CA GLU A 106 5.11 15.08 6.66
C GLU A 106 4.52 16.08 5.65
N GLN A 107 4.25 15.66 4.41
CA GLN A 107 3.69 16.52 3.37
C GLN A 107 2.16 16.64 3.52
N THR A 108 1.70 17.74 4.11
CA THR A 108 0.26 18.00 4.37
C THR A 108 -0.62 17.81 3.13
N SER A 109 -0.16 18.19 1.93
CA SER A 109 -0.94 18.03 0.69
C SER A 109 -1.18 16.57 0.31
N ILE A 110 -0.18 15.71 0.50
CA ILE A 110 -0.29 14.26 0.23
C ILE A 110 -1.25 13.63 1.25
N ILE A 111 -1.02 13.89 2.53
CA ILE A 111 -1.87 13.36 3.62
C ILE A 111 -3.32 13.80 3.43
N SER A 112 -3.55 15.09 3.16
CA SER A 112 -4.89 15.63 2.95
C SER A 112 -5.59 14.98 1.76
N SER A 113 -4.86 14.68 0.68
CA SER A 113 -5.42 13.99 -0.49
C SER A 113 -5.86 12.56 -0.13
N ILE A 114 -5.04 11.83 0.65
CA ILE A 114 -5.37 10.47 1.09
C ILE A 114 -6.56 10.47 2.06
N HIS A 115 -6.58 11.39 3.02
CA HIS A 115 -7.68 11.54 3.97
C HIS A 115 -8.98 11.95 3.26
N SER A 116 -8.90 12.85 2.27
CA SER A 116 -10.07 13.25 1.46
C SER A 116 -10.63 12.08 0.64
N ALA A 117 -9.77 11.15 0.22
CA ALA A 117 -10.19 9.89 -0.41
C ALA A 117 -10.74 8.86 0.61
N GLY A 118 -10.73 9.17 1.91
CA GLY A 118 -11.35 8.36 2.96
C GLY A 118 -10.47 7.24 3.51
N TYR A 119 -9.14 7.38 3.45
CA TYR A 119 -8.17 6.39 3.90
C TYR A 119 -7.28 6.89 5.04
N GLY A 120 -6.70 5.96 5.81
CA GLY A 120 -5.69 6.26 6.83
C GLY A 120 -4.27 6.21 6.27
N VAL A 121 -3.34 6.91 6.94
CA VAL A 121 -1.92 7.02 6.57
C VAL A 121 -1.02 6.63 7.73
N HIS A 122 0.05 5.88 7.45
CA HIS A 122 1.14 5.56 8.37
C HIS A 122 2.49 5.91 7.74
N ALA A 123 3.45 6.29 8.59
CA ALA A 123 4.83 6.45 8.19
C ALA A 123 5.55 5.09 8.15
N SER A 124 6.42 4.91 7.15
CA SER A 124 7.36 3.79 7.07
C SER A 124 8.50 3.97 8.08
N ALA A 125 9.33 2.92 8.23
CA ALA A 125 10.61 3.04 8.89
C ALA A 125 11.55 4.03 8.16
N PRO A 126 12.60 4.56 8.84
CA PRO A 126 13.54 5.52 8.25
C PRO A 126 14.26 5.05 6.98
N ASP A 127 14.38 3.73 6.77
CA ASP A 127 14.96 3.10 5.59
C ASP A 127 13.93 2.88 4.45
N GLY A 128 12.70 3.36 4.62
CA GLY A 128 11.60 3.18 3.68
C GLY A 128 10.86 1.84 3.84
N ALA A 129 11.28 1.00 4.79
CA ALA A 129 10.65 -0.29 4.99
C ALA A 129 9.27 -0.16 5.62
N CYS A 130 8.32 -0.95 5.11
CA CYS A 130 6.96 -1.03 5.62
C CYS A 130 6.75 -2.34 6.38
N PHE A 131 6.11 -2.27 7.54
CA PHE A 131 5.65 -3.46 8.26
C PHE A 131 4.21 -3.75 7.89
N VAL A 132 3.91 -5.01 7.58
CA VAL A 132 2.52 -5.44 7.37
C VAL A 132 2.20 -6.55 8.35
N GLU A 133 1.24 -6.25 9.22
CA GLU A 133 0.56 -7.21 10.09
C GLU A 133 -0.80 -7.54 9.45
N VAL A 134 -1.07 -8.82 9.19
CA VAL A 134 -2.31 -9.22 8.51
C VAL A 134 -3.18 -10.09 9.37
N HIS A 135 -4.35 -9.56 9.75
CA HIS A 135 -5.36 -10.28 10.51
C HIS A 135 -6.25 -11.12 9.58
N LYS A 136 -6.51 -12.38 9.94
CA LYS A 136 -7.48 -13.26 9.32
C LYS A 136 -8.89 -13.03 9.90
N PRO A 137 -9.95 -13.49 9.22
CA PRO A 137 -11.33 -13.44 9.72
C PRO A 137 -11.57 -14.21 11.03
N ASP A 138 -10.73 -15.20 11.33
CA ASP A 138 -10.76 -15.95 12.60
C ASP A 138 -9.99 -15.24 13.74
N GLY A 139 -9.50 -14.02 13.50
CA GLY A 139 -8.71 -13.23 14.44
C GLY A 139 -7.23 -13.59 14.49
N SER A 140 -6.78 -14.65 13.79
CA SER A 140 -5.37 -15.02 13.74
C SER A 140 -4.58 -14.09 12.82
N VAL A 141 -3.37 -13.69 13.18
CA VAL A 141 -2.51 -12.91 12.26
C VAL A 141 -1.59 -13.84 11.50
N VAL A 142 -1.47 -13.66 10.18
CA VAL A 142 -0.55 -14.46 9.35
C VAL A 142 0.31 -13.58 8.46
N VAL A 143 1.58 -13.95 8.35
CA VAL A 143 2.49 -13.40 7.35
C VAL A 143 2.13 -13.86 5.95
N GLY A 144 1.91 -12.90 5.06
CA GLY A 144 2.06 -13.13 3.64
C GLY A 144 3.50 -12.81 3.23
N MET A 145 4.26 -13.82 2.79
CA MET A 145 5.28 -13.52 1.79
C MET A 145 4.55 -12.98 0.55
N PRO A 146 5.08 -11.97 -0.16
CA PRO A 146 4.50 -11.58 -1.43
C PRO A 146 4.35 -12.84 -2.29
N GLY A 147 3.11 -13.11 -2.72
CA GLY A 147 2.83 -14.21 -3.64
C GLY A 147 3.54 -13.99 -4.98
N ALA A 148 3.44 -14.96 -5.89
CA ALA A 148 3.92 -14.73 -7.24
C ALA A 148 3.23 -13.48 -7.82
N SER A 149 4.04 -12.56 -8.36
CA SER A 149 3.55 -11.35 -9.01
C SER A 149 2.48 -11.72 -10.02
N LEU A 150 1.35 -11.02 -10.01
CA LEU A 150 0.27 -11.22 -10.97
C LEU A 150 0.75 -10.75 -12.34
N GLN A 151 1.43 -11.64 -13.09
CA GLN A 151 1.75 -11.33 -14.48
C GLN A 151 0.44 -11.25 -15.27
N PRO A 152 0.22 -10.17 -16.04
CA PRO A 152 -0.86 -10.15 -17.00
C PRO A 152 -0.65 -11.30 -17.99
N LYS A 153 -1.69 -12.11 -18.19
CA LYS A 153 -1.70 -13.15 -19.22
C LYS A 153 -1.68 -12.54 -20.61
#